data_AF-A0A8H7VPD7-F1
#
_entry.id   AF-A0A8H7VPD7-F1
#
_cell.length_a   1.000
_cell.length_b   1.000
_cell.length_c   1.000
_cell.angle_alpha   90.00
_cell.angle_beta   90.00
_cell.angle_gamma   90.00
#
_symmetry.space_group_name_H-M   'P 1'
#
loop_
_entity.id
_entity.type
_entity.pdbx_description
1 polymer ?
#
loop_
_entity_poly.entity_id
_entity_poly.type
_entity_poly.pdbx_seq_one_letter_code
_entity_poly.pdbx_strand_id
1 'polypeptide(L)'
;MAPPRSSELGATTVASRSTKGGFHQRKPSLTSACPPTGARSTDKSRNAFPPSSLTQYCKRLLRLRIVRLLGWAYILTSLALSTIHLFSSLTTSASQAGSATVLVQDISQIQKQQQQQFNLPDGLSPLNTLTYQLRLSKMFSKSLIRMDHLRPYWFTATATPSPDQLGISTILTMDEWPHLVHLAEIWQGPISATLQIPSDMGGLASGAVLQHLSAIRREYETQTMLARHVDLHLIVRPSNGDPVVHGGFQDSRNLARLFSRTDVVAHVPVTVLWVSDLVTAAKTYHDRLLDGDVLIVPTFGFPNSKNAITDEWPTTKTEMVEWADEKRIGLLDYHWKLSKGPTSYDIWREATEPYLVPEYDYHYTPIYISTRDDHPWCEERFADEPSACLYSIYLNGANLWVLPNDYVVRTGKEPEKMLTAEEGQLQVAMYKNYRIEQCVFYARQFDQAGIFETDRAKHVQQECAKSLGSLRKEKIISSTTKK
;
A
#
# COMPACT_ATOMS: atom_id res chain seq x y z
N MET A 1 59.51 35.69 9.42
CA MET A 1 60.45 35.00 8.53
C MET A 1 59.77 34.82 7.18
N ALA A 2 60.34 35.40 6.14
CA ALA A 2 60.03 35.17 4.72
C ALA A 2 61.37 34.89 4.01
N PRO A 3 61.39 34.58 2.70
CA PRO A 3 61.15 33.30 2.01
C PRO A 3 62.47 32.76 1.38
N PRO A 4 62.44 31.80 0.42
CA PRO A 4 62.47 32.15 -1.03
C PRO A 4 61.60 31.21 -1.91
N ARG A 5 61.00 31.61 -3.07
CA ARG A 5 61.53 31.94 -4.43
C ARG A 5 62.46 30.85 -5.00
N SER A 6 62.47 30.42 -6.27
CA SER A 6 61.72 30.67 -7.52
C SER A 6 62.45 29.92 -8.66
N SER A 7 61.75 29.38 -9.67
CA SER A 7 62.14 29.25 -11.11
C SER A 7 61.08 28.40 -11.83
N GLU A 8 60.24 28.86 -12.78
CA GLU A 8 60.40 29.51 -14.09
C GLU A 8 61.20 28.76 -15.16
N LEU A 9 60.48 28.31 -16.20
CA LEU A 9 60.81 28.20 -17.65
C LEU A 9 59.78 27.23 -18.28
N GLY A 10 59.10 27.44 -19.39
CA GLY A 10 59.12 28.47 -20.43
C GLY A 10 58.07 28.07 -21.49
N ALA A 11 57.55 29.06 -22.21
CA ALA A 11 56.39 29.00 -23.09
C ALA A 11 56.60 28.28 -24.44
N THR A 12 55.52 27.82 -25.06
CA THR A 12 55.30 28.07 -26.51
C THR A 12 53.81 28.01 -26.89
N THR A 13 53.35 29.14 -27.43
CA THR A 13 52.12 29.41 -28.19
C THR A 13 52.09 28.70 -29.55
N VAL A 14 50.93 28.21 -29.99
CA VAL A 14 50.38 28.45 -31.36
C VAL A 14 48.85 28.40 -31.30
N ALA A 15 48.21 29.44 -31.83
CA ALA A 15 46.77 29.59 -32.03
C ALA A 15 46.34 29.06 -33.41
N SER A 16 45.08 28.62 -33.56
CA SER A 16 44.26 28.86 -34.77
C SER A 16 42.85 28.25 -34.71
N ARG A 17 41.86 29.13 -34.52
CA ARG A 17 40.60 29.32 -35.29
C ARG A 17 39.76 28.11 -35.79
N SER A 18 38.49 28.16 -35.34
CA SER A 18 37.24 28.20 -36.13
C SER A 18 36.84 27.00 -37.01
N THR A 19 35.68 26.40 -36.70
CA THR A 19 34.52 26.38 -37.61
C THR A 19 33.22 25.94 -36.92
N LYS A 20 32.12 26.58 -37.33
CA LYS A 20 30.73 26.31 -36.97
C LYS A 20 30.26 24.98 -37.56
N GLY A 21 29.40 24.26 -36.85
CA GLY A 21 28.61 23.15 -37.40
C GLY A 21 27.41 22.85 -36.50
N GLY A 22 26.21 23.15 -36.99
CA GLY A 22 24.96 23.03 -36.22
C GLY A 22 24.61 21.59 -35.85
N PHE A 23 24.13 21.41 -34.63
CA PHE A 23 23.53 20.16 -34.19
C PHE A 23 22.03 20.17 -34.44
N HIS A 24 21.62 19.44 -35.47
CA HIS A 24 20.22 19.12 -35.74
C HIS A 24 19.68 18.14 -34.71
N GLN A 25 18.50 18.49 -34.17
CA GLN A 25 17.60 17.61 -33.43
C GLN A 25 17.32 16.31 -34.22
N ARG A 26 17.52 15.15 -33.57
CA ARG A 26 16.89 13.90 -33.99
C ARG A 26 15.85 13.47 -32.98
N LYS A 27 14.60 13.44 -33.45
CA LYS A 27 13.46 12.75 -32.83
C LYS A 27 13.71 11.23 -32.88
N PRO A 28 13.45 10.46 -31.83
CA PRO A 28 13.32 9.01 -31.96
C PRO A 28 11.95 8.65 -32.54
N SER A 29 11.96 8.18 -33.79
CA SER A 29 10.82 7.55 -34.46
C SER A 29 10.69 6.10 -33.99
N LEU A 30 9.55 5.77 -33.39
CA LEU A 30 9.03 4.41 -33.29
C LEU A 30 8.73 3.91 -34.71
N THR A 31 9.33 2.77 -35.10
CA THR A 31 8.77 1.72 -35.98
C THR A 31 9.91 0.89 -36.58
N SER A 32 10.11 -0.31 -36.07
CA SER A 32 10.71 -1.40 -36.84
C SER A 32 10.43 -2.73 -36.14
N ALA A 33 9.41 -3.47 -36.59
CA ALA A 33 9.38 -4.93 -36.46
C ALA A 33 8.30 -5.50 -37.40
N CYS A 34 8.70 -5.66 -38.67
CA CYS A 34 8.28 -6.64 -39.68
C CYS A 34 8.79 -6.06 -41.01
N PRO A 35 9.49 -6.83 -41.89
CA PRO A 35 8.87 -7.94 -42.64
C PRO A 35 9.92 -9.02 -43.08
N PRO A 36 9.78 -9.80 -44.17
CA PRO A 36 8.64 -10.55 -44.72
C PRO A 36 8.95 -12.07 -44.89
N THR A 37 7.93 -12.78 -45.38
CA THR A 37 7.86 -14.16 -45.83
C THR A 37 8.82 -14.58 -46.96
N GLY A 38 9.42 -15.77 -46.80
CA GLY A 38 9.44 -16.86 -47.80
C GLY A 38 10.62 -16.96 -48.78
N ALA A 39 11.44 -18.02 -48.66
CA ALA A 39 11.60 -19.12 -49.65
C ALA A 39 12.82 -20.05 -49.38
N ARG A 40 12.50 -21.35 -49.28
CA ARG A 40 13.21 -22.60 -49.68
C ARG A 40 14.58 -23.07 -49.10
N SER A 41 14.54 -24.38 -48.77
CA SER A 41 15.61 -25.41 -48.83
C SER A 41 16.65 -25.37 -47.69
N THR A 42 17.02 -26.43 -46.95
CA THR A 42 16.97 -27.90 -47.14
C THR A 42 17.27 -28.58 -45.79
N ASP A 43 16.50 -29.63 -45.51
CA ASP A 43 16.89 -30.91 -44.90
C ASP A 43 17.46 -31.06 -43.45
N LYS A 44 16.87 -32.08 -42.79
CA LYS A 44 17.32 -32.94 -41.67
C LYS A 44 17.01 -32.62 -40.19
N SER A 45 16.41 -33.65 -39.59
CA SER A 45 16.33 -34.06 -38.17
C SER A 45 15.19 -33.40 -37.33
N ARG A 46 13.99 -34.01 -37.31
CA ARG A 46 13.49 -34.99 -36.30
C ARG A 46 13.64 -34.54 -34.84
N ASN A 47 12.55 -34.03 -34.26
CA ASN A 47 11.94 -34.50 -33.00
C ASN A 47 10.70 -33.64 -32.67
N ALA A 48 9.52 -34.14 -33.05
CA ALA A 48 8.23 -33.57 -32.65
C ALA A 48 7.71 -34.32 -31.42
N PHE A 49 7.45 -33.58 -30.34
CA PHE A 49 6.73 -34.08 -29.16
C PHE A 49 5.24 -34.31 -29.50
N PRO A 50 4.60 -35.36 -28.94
CA PRO A 50 3.20 -35.67 -29.23
C PRO A 50 2.24 -34.73 -28.46
N PRO A 51 1.04 -34.46 -28.99
CA PRO A 51 0.01 -33.71 -28.29
C PRO A 51 -0.47 -34.47 -27.04
N SER A 52 -0.69 -33.75 -25.96
CA SER A 52 -1.04 -34.27 -24.63
C SER A 52 -2.30 -35.16 -24.64
N SER A 53 -2.21 -36.27 -23.91
CA SER A 53 -3.16 -37.38 -23.87
C SER A 53 -4.55 -37.05 -23.30
N LEU A 54 -4.70 -35.91 -22.62
CA LEU A 54 -5.92 -35.52 -21.90
C LEU A 54 -7.09 -35.16 -22.82
N THR A 55 -6.83 -34.44 -23.91
CA THR A 55 -7.88 -34.01 -24.85
C THR A 55 -8.43 -35.17 -25.67
N GLN A 56 -7.61 -36.18 -25.96
CA GLN A 56 -8.07 -37.41 -26.60
C GLN A 56 -8.85 -38.30 -25.62
N TYR A 57 -8.44 -38.36 -24.35
CA TYR A 57 -9.13 -39.13 -23.32
C TYR A 57 -10.54 -38.58 -23.02
N CYS A 58 -10.68 -37.26 -22.86
CA CYS A 58 -11.99 -36.62 -22.67
C CYS A 58 -12.93 -36.82 -23.86
N LYS A 59 -12.40 -36.73 -25.11
CA LYS A 59 -13.20 -37.02 -26.31
C LYS A 59 -13.63 -38.49 -26.41
N ARG A 60 -12.84 -39.43 -25.84
CA ARG A 60 -13.20 -40.84 -25.76
C ARG A 60 -14.28 -41.11 -24.70
N LEU A 61 -14.16 -40.49 -23.52
CA LEU A 61 -15.15 -40.59 -22.45
C LEU A 61 -16.52 -40.00 -22.85
N LEU A 62 -16.54 -38.86 -23.53
CA LEU A 62 -17.77 -38.23 -24.05
C LEU A 62 -18.47 -39.03 -25.17
N ARG A 63 -17.80 -40.05 -25.74
CA ARG A 63 -18.40 -40.99 -26.70
C ARG A 63 -19.02 -42.21 -26.04
N LEU A 64 -18.77 -42.46 -24.75
CA LEU A 64 -19.38 -43.56 -24.02
C LEU A 64 -20.87 -43.26 -23.81
N ARG A 65 -21.73 -44.20 -24.25
CA ARG A 65 -23.20 -44.07 -24.14
C ARG A 65 -23.65 -43.83 -22.69
N ILE A 66 -22.94 -44.39 -21.72
CA ILE A 66 -23.19 -44.24 -20.29
C ILE A 66 -22.99 -42.80 -19.83
N VAL A 67 -21.91 -42.13 -20.27
CA VAL A 67 -21.64 -40.73 -19.89
C VAL A 67 -22.71 -39.80 -20.46
N ARG A 68 -23.19 -40.08 -21.67
CA ARG A 68 -24.33 -39.33 -22.26
C ARG A 68 -25.63 -39.57 -21.50
N LEU A 69 -25.91 -40.82 -21.12
CA LEU A 69 -27.08 -41.16 -20.31
C LEU A 69 -27.05 -40.46 -18.95
N LEU A 70 -25.90 -40.45 -18.26
CA LEU A 70 -25.74 -39.74 -17.00
C LEU A 70 -25.86 -38.22 -17.17
N GLY A 71 -25.31 -37.65 -18.24
CA GLY A 71 -25.48 -36.24 -18.59
C GLY A 71 -26.95 -35.87 -18.83
N TRP A 72 -27.68 -36.70 -19.59
CA TRP A 72 -29.12 -36.49 -19.82
C TRP A 72 -29.94 -36.65 -18.55
N ALA A 73 -29.63 -37.64 -17.71
CA ALA A 73 -30.29 -37.84 -16.42
C ALA A 73 -30.09 -36.63 -15.50
N TYR A 74 -28.87 -36.08 -15.45
CA TYR A 74 -28.58 -34.87 -14.68
C TYR A 74 -29.37 -33.64 -15.18
N ILE A 75 -29.41 -33.42 -16.49
CA ILE A 75 -30.16 -32.31 -17.09
C ILE A 75 -31.66 -32.45 -16.80
N LEU A 76 -32.24 -33.64 -16.98
CA LEU A 76 -33.66 -33.90 -16.71
C LEU A 76 -34.00 -33.71 -15.23
N THR A 77 -33.13 -34.18 -14.32
CA THR A 77 -33.32 -34.02 -12.87
C THR A 77 -33.23 -32.55 -12.47
N SER A 78 -32.30 -31.79 -13.06
CA SER A 78 -32.14 -30.35 -12.80
C SER A 78 -33.35 -29.55 -13.31
N LEU A 79 -33.88 -29.90 -14.48
CA LEU A 79 -35.11 -29.29 -15.01
C LEU A 79 -36.32 -29.63 -14.13
N ALA A 80 -36.45 -30.86 -13.66
CA ALA A 80 -37.52 -31.28 -12.75
C ALA A 80 -37.44 -30.52 -11.41
N LEU A 81 -36.26 -30.42 -10.80
CA LEU A 81 -36.07 -29.68 -9.55
C LEU A 81 -36.34 -28.18 -9.72
N SER A 82 -35.89 -27.59 -10.83
CA SER A 82 -36.12 -26.17 -11.12
C SER A 82 -37.60 -25.87 -11.36
N THR A 83 -38.31 -26.75 -12.06
CA THR A 83 -39.76 -26.61 -12.28
C THR A 83 -40.54 -26.80 -10.98
N ILE A 84 -40.18 -27.75 -10.13
CA ILE A 84 -40.78 -27.91 -8.80
C ILE A 84 -40.58 -26.65 -7.94
N HIS A 85 -39.37 -26.06 -7.95
CA HIS A 85 -39.11 -24.81 -7.23
C HIS A 85 -39.87 -23.60 -7.80
N LEU A 86 -40.08 -23.55 -9.12
CA LEU A 86 -40.84 -22.49 -9.76
C LEU A 86 -42.34 -22.63 -9.44
N PHE A 87 -42.88 -23.86 -9.46
CA PHE A 87 -44.27 -24.12 -9.12
C PHE A 87 -44.55 -23.93 -7.63
N SER A 88 -43.60 -24.27 -6.75
CA SER A 88 -43.74 -23.96 -5.32
C SER A 88 -43.72 -22.45 -5.08
N SER A 89 -42.85 -21.67 -5.72
CA SER A 89 -42.84 -20.21 -5.54
C SER A 89 -44.10 -19.52 -6.11
N LEU A 90 -44.65 -20.03 -7.21
CA LEU A 90 -45.89 -19.53 -7.81
C LEU A 90 -47.14 -19.88 -6.97
N THR A 91 -47.18 -21.06 -6.34
CA THR A 91 -48.30 -21.44 -5.46
C THR A 91 -48.27 -20.70 -4.12
N THR A 92 -47.09 -20.35 -3.59
CA THR A 92 -46.99 -19.47 -2.42
C THR A 92 -47.45 -18.04 -2.75
N SER A 93 -47.23 -17.56 -3.98
CA SER A 93 -47.57 -16.20 -4.42
C SER A 93 -49.07 -15.98 -4.68
N ALA A 94 -49.86 -17.04 -4.91
CA ALA A 94 -51.32 -16.93 -5.12
C ALA A 94 -52.12 -16.69 -3.82
N SER A 95 -51.47 -16.77 -2.65
CA SER A 95 -52.10 -16.51 -1.34
C SER A 95 -51.87 -15.09 -0.79
N GLN A 96 -51.17 -14.21 -1.52
CA GLN A 96 -50.83 -12.85 -1.08
C GLN A 96 -51.17 -11.75 -2.12
N ALA A 97 -52.25 -11.89 -2.88
CA ALA A 97 -52.75 -10.84 -3.78
C ALA A 97 -53.64 -9.79 -3.05
N GLY A 98 -53.28 -9.40 -1.83
CA GLY A 98 -54.07 -8.47 -1.03
C GLY A 98 -53.25 -7.76 0.05
N SER A 99 -52.14 -7.11 -0.29
CA SER A 99 -51.37 -6.27 0.66
C SER A 99 -50.41 -5.31 -0.04
N ALA A 100 -50.92 -4.44 -0.91
CA ALA A 100 -50.15 -3.28 -1.40
C ALA A 100 -50.06 -2.13 -0.36
N THR A 101 -50.70 -2.28 0.81
CA THR A 101 -50.72 -1.27 1.88
C THR A 101 -49.78 -1.61 3.04
N VAL A 102 -49.14 -2.79 3.04
CA VAL A 102 -48.29 -3.27 4.15
C VAL A 102 -46.81 -2.86 3.98
N LEU A 103 -46.37 -2.53 2.76
CA LEU A 103 -44.96 -2.22 2.47
C LEU A 103 -44.46 -0.88 3.06
N VAL A 104 -45.37 0.04 3.41
CA VAL A 104 -45.01 1.30 4.10
C VAL A 104 -44.95 1.10 5.63
N GLN A 105 -45.74 0.17 6.17
CA GLN A 105 -45.66 -0.17 7.60
C GLN A 105 -44.40 -0.96 7.94
N ASP A 106 -43.90 -1.78 7.01
CA ASP A 106 -42.72 -2.62 7.26
C ASP A 106 -41.40 -1.83 7.32
N ILE A 107 -41.23 -0.74 6.55
CA ILE A 107 -40.04 0.12 6.66
C ILE A 107 -40.02 0.84 8.02
N SER A 108 -41.19 1.26 8.51
CA SER A 108 -41.30 1.88 9.84
C SER A 108 -41.08 0.88 10.98
N GLN A 109 -41.43 -0.40 10.78
CA GLN A 109 -41.18 -1.49 11.73
C GLN A 109 -39.70 -1.93 11.70
N ILE A 110 -39.04 -1.95 10.53
CA ILE A 110 -37.60 -2.21 10.39
C ILE A 110 -36.79 -1.07 11.02
N GLN A 111 -37.17 0.20 10.84
CA GLN A 111 -36.54 1.32 11.54
C GLN A 111 -36.81 1.29 13.05
N LYS A 112 -38.00 0.88 13.49
CA LYS A 112 -38.30 0.70 14.93
C LYS A 112 -37.59 -0.51 15.55
N GLN A 113 -37.38 -1.59 14.79
CA GLN A 113 -36.55 -2.72 15.24
C GLN A 113 -35.06 -2.38 15.26
N GLN A 114 -34.56 -1.61 14.30
CA GLN A 114 -33.20 -1.07 14.35
C GLN A 114 -33.01 -0.08 15.50
N GLN A 115 -34.02 0.73 15.84
CA GLN A 115 -33.96 1.62 17.01
C GLN A 115 -34.17 0.90 18.35
N GLN A 116 -34.92 -0.21 18.39
CA GLN A 116 -35.06 -1.03 19.61
C GLN A 116 -33.87 -1.95 19.89
N GLN A 117 -33.03 -2.24 18.89
CA GLN A 117 -31.79 -3.00 19.09
C GLN A 117 -30.65 -2.19 19.74
N PHE A 118 -30.84 -0.88 19.94
CA PHE A 118 -29.88 0.00 20.63
C PHE A 118 -30.19 0.25 22.12
N ASN A 119 -31.24 -0.37 22.68
CA ASN A 119 -31.54 -0.31 24.11
C ASN A 119 -31.23 -1.66 24.80
N LEU A 120 -30.04 -2.20 24.56
CA LEU A 120 -29.48 -3.24 25.43
C LEU A 120 -28.97 -2.57 26.72
N PRO A 121 -29.28 -3.10 27.92
CA PRO A 121 -28.64 -2.66 29.15
C PRO A 121 -27.14 -2.94 29.01
N ASP A 122 -26.32 -1.90 29.17
CA ASP A 122 -24.86 -1.91 29.14
C ASP A 122 -24.20 -2.64 27.95
N GLY A 123 -24.07 -1.93 26.82
CA GLY A 123 -22.84 -1.91 26.00
C GLY A 123 -22.38 -3.20 25.30
N LEU A 124 -23.12 -4.31 25.36
CA LEU A 124 -22.70 -5.57 24.74
C LEU A 124 -23.20 -5.66 23.30
N SER A 125 -22.39 -5.15 22.35
CA SER A 125 -22.54 -5.46 20.93
C SER A 125 -22.62 -6.99 20.73
N PRO A 126 -23.48 -7.52 19.83
CA PRO A 126 -23.47 -8.94 19.49
C PRO A 126 -22.08 -9.45 19.05
N LEU A 127 -21.21 -8.56 18.56
CA LEU A 127 -19.82 -8.85 18.22
C LEU A 127 -18.97 -9.19 19.45
N ASN A 128 -19.36 -8.78 20.66
CA ASN A 128 -18.66 -9.09 21.90
C ASN A 128 -18.74 -10.57 22.28
N THR A 129 -19.67 -11.33 21.69
CA THR A 129 -19.76 -12.80 21.87
C THR A 129 -18.77 -13.57 20.98
N LEU A 130 -18.26 -12.94 19.92
CA LEU A 130 -17.25 -13.54 19.06
C LEU A 130 -15.91 -13.59 19.78
N THR A 131 -15.13 -14.65 19.54
CA THR A 131 -13.74 -14.67 20.00
C THR A 131 -12.99 -13.50 19.37
N TYR A 132 -12.00 -13.01 20.10
CA TYR A 132 -11.17 -11.90 19.65
C TYR A 132 -10.52 -12.17 18.28
N GLN A 133 -10.04 -13.40 18.07
CA GLN A 133 -9.48 -13.84 16.79
C GLN A 133 -10.52 -13.79 15.67
N LEU A 134 -11.76 -14.18 15.94
CA LEU A 134 -12.83 -14.16 14.94
C LEU A 134 -13.20 -12.72 14.58
N ARG A 135 -13.27 -11.80 15.54
CA ARG A 135 -13.51 -10.36 15.27
C ARG A 135 -12.43 -9.81 14.35
N LEU A 136 -11.16 -10.02 14.68
CA LEU A 136 -10.06 -9.52 13.86
C LEU A 136 -10.03 -10.20 12.49
N SER A 137 -10.25 -11.51 12.39
CA SER A 137 -10.34 -12.18 11.08
C SER A 137 -11.44 -11.61 10.18
N LYS A 138 -12.50 -11.02 10.76
CA LYS A 138 -13.55 -10.32 10.01
C LYS A 138 -13.18 -8.89 9.67
N MET A 139 -12.53 -8.17 10.60
CA MET A 139 -11.99 -6.83 10.34
C MET A 139 -11.01 -6.85 9.17
N PHE A 140 -10.14 -7.86 9.13
CA PHE A 140 -9.11 -8.02 8.09
C PHE A 140 -9.48 -9.09 7.04
N SER A 141 -10.78 -9.20 6.71
CA SER A 141 -11.29 -10.26 5.84
C SER A 141 -10.88 -10.14 4.37
N LYS A 142 -10.27 -9.02 3.98
CA LYS A 142 -9.79 -8.77 2.62
C LYS A 142 -8.32 -9.16 2.44
N SER A 143 -7.61 -9.48 3.53
CA SER A 143 -6.23 -9.96 3.47
C SER A 143 -6.15 -11.27 2.70
N LEU A 144 -5.27 -11.31 1.69
CA LEU A 144 -5.00 -12.54 0.93
C LEU A 144 -4.17 -13.54 1.71
N ILE A 145 -3.40 -13.05 2.69
CA ILE A 145 -2.54 -13.88 3.54
C ILE A 145 -3.27 -14.12 4.85
N ARG A 146 -3.40 -15.39 5.23
CA ARG A 146 -4.03 -15.78 6.48
C ARG A 146 -3.27 -15.16 7.66
N MET A 147 -3.96 -14.38 8.47
CA MET A 147 -3.44 -13.90 9.74
C MET A 147 -3.58 -14.99 10.79
N ASP A 148 -2.60 -15.90 10.83
CA ASP A 148 -2.55 -16.89 11.88
C ASP A 148 -2.03 -16.25 13.18
N HIS A 149 -2.63 -16.66 14.31
CA HIS A 149 -2.11 -16.35 15.64
C HIS A 149 -1.81 -14.87 15.92
N LEU A 150 -2.71 -13.99 15.50
CA LEU A 150 -2.68 -12.57 15.82
C LEU A 150 -2.75 -12.32 17.35
N ARG A 151 -1.83 -11.50 17.87
CA ARG A 151 -1.73 -11.07 19.27
C ARG A 151 -1.39 -9.58 19.35
N PRO A 152 -2.39 -8.70 19.30
CA PRO A 152 -2.19 -7.28 19.55
C PRO A 152 -1.90 -7.05 21.03
N TYR A 153 -1.08 -6.03 21.31
CA TYR A 153 -0.53 -5.78 22.65
C TYR A 153 0.10 -7.04 23.23
N TRP A 154 0.84 -7.79 22.41
CA TRP A 154 1.64 -8.91 22.90
C TRP A 154 2.62 -8.40 23.97
N PHE A 155 3.17 -7.21 23.74
CA PHE A 155 3.67 -6.34 24.81
C PHE A 155 3.00 -4.96 24.72
N THR A 156 2.79 -4.36 25.89
CA THR A 156 2.24 -3.01 26.02
C THR A 156 3.31 -2.12 26.62
N ALA A 157 3.52 -0.94 26.04
CA ALA A 157 4.50 -0.01 26.55
C ALA A 157 4.13 0.47 27.95
N THR A 158 5.14 0.57 28.82
CA THR A 158 4.93 0.98 30.21
C THR A 158 4.58 2.46 30.34
N ALA A 159 5.01 3.32 29.41
CA ALA A 159 4.54 4.69 29.35
C ALA A 159 3.09 4.73 28.85
N THR A 160 2.30 5.64 29.43
CA THR A 160 0.95 5.95 28.94
C THR A 160 1.02 7.28 28.20
N PRO A 161 0.90 7.28 26.86
CA PRO A 161 0.95 8.52 26.09
C PRO A 161 -0.34 9.32 26.29
N SER A 162 -0.24 10.63 26.07
CA SER A 162 -1.43 11.47 25.93
C SER A 162 -2.08 11.23 24.56
N PRO A 163 -3.41 11.21 24.43
CA PRO A 163 -4.07 10.95 23.14
C PRO A 163 -3.68 11.95 22.04
N ASP A 164 -3.45 13.21 22.40
CA ASP A 164 -3.04 14.30 21.49
C ASP A 164 -1.54 14.26 21.10
N GLN A 165 -0.76 13.37 21.71
CA GLN A 165 0.65 13.21 21.36
C GLN A 165 0.79 12.58 19.97
N LEU A 166 1.78 13.01 19.17
CA LEU A 166 2.14 12.30 17.95
C LEU A 166 2.70 10.91 18.31
N GLY A 167 2.14 9.86 17.75
CA GLY A 167 2.68 8.50 17.80
C GLY A 167 3.20 8.01 16.46
N ILE A 168 4.03 6.98 16.47
CA ILE A 168 4.47 6.29 15.24
C ILE A 168 3.65 5.02 15.07
N SER A 169 3.20 4.76 13.84
CA SER A 169 2.67 3.47 13.39
C SER A 169 3.67 2.85 12.43
N THR A 170 4.19 1.66 12.77
CA THR A 170 5.23 0.99 11.99
C THR A 170 5.00 -0.52 11.90
N ILE A 171 5.62 -1.14 10.89
CA ILE A 171 5.60 -2.58 10.66
C ILE A 171 7.04 -3.05 10.50
N LEU A 172 7.29 -4.31 10.86
CA LEU A 172 8.61 -4.90 10.75
C LEU A 172 8.58 -6.42 10.60
N THR A 173 9.61 -6.96 9.97
CA THR A 173 9.96 -8.38 9.99
C THR A 173 11.05 -8.65 11.04
N MET A 174 11.39 -9.92 11.24
CA MET A 174 12.39 -10.35 12.23
C MET A 174 13.78 -9.73 12.01
N ASP A 175 14.21 -9.57 10.75
CA ASP A 175 15.49 -8.97 10.38
C ASP A 175 15.54 -7.46 10.66
N GLU A 176 14.38 -6.81 10.73
CA GLU A 176 14.27 -5.38 11.00
C GLU A 176 14.16 -5.05 12.49
N TRP A 177 14.14 -6.06 13.37
CA TRP A 177 14.03 -5.88 14.82
C TRP A 177 15.06 -4.90 15.42
N PRO A 178 16.35 -4.92 15.06
CA PRO A 178 17.32 -3.95 15.57
C PRO A 178 16.98 -2.50 15.21
N HIS A 179 16.28 -2.27 14.09
CA HIS A 179 15.83 -0.93 13.70
C HIS A 179 14.72 -0.41 14.61
N LEU A 180 13.83 -1.28 15.11
CA LEU A 180 12.80 -0.89 16.07
C LEU A 180 13.40 -0.47 17.42
N VAL A 181 14.41 -1.20 17.87
CA VAL A 181 15.18 -0.83 19.08
C VAL A 181 15.74 0.57 18.93
N HIS A 182 16.45 0.81 17.83
CA HIS A 182 17.08 2.10 17.56
C HIS A 182 16.05 3.22 17.40
N LEU A 183 14.93 2.93 16.74
CA LEU A 183 13.82 3.89 16.60
C LEU A 183 13.26 4.28 17.97
N ALA A 184 13.07 3.33 18.90
CA ALA A 184 12.59 3.63 20.24
C ALA A 184 13.56 4.53 21.03
N GLU A 185 14.88 4.36 20.83
CA GLU A 185 15.92 5.18 21.46
C GLU A 185 15.94 6.62 20.95
N ILE A 186 15.77 6.81 19.64
CA ILE A 186 15.79 8.14 19.02
C ILE A 186 14.46 8.86 19.21
N TRP A 187 13.33 8.18 18.99
CA TRP A 187 12.01 8.80 19.01
C TRP A 187 11.55 9.18 20.41
N GLN A 188 11.72 8.27 21.39
CA GLN A 188 11.28 8.44 22.79
C GLN A 188 9.81 8.89 22.95
N GLY A 189 8.97 8.67 21.93
CA GLY A 189 7.52 8.87 21.94
C GLY A 189 6.77 7.54 21.77
N PRO A 190 5.43 7.55 21.78
CA PRO A 190 4.65 6.33 21.59
C PRO A 190 4.86 5.73 20.20
N ILE A 191 5.03 4.40 20.15
CA ILE A 191 5.17 3.62 18.92
C ILE A 191 4.21 2.44 18.99
N SER A 192 3.39 2.27 17.96
CA SER A 192 2.62 1.06 17.69
C SER A 192 3.31 0.28 16.58
N ALA A 193 3.81 -0.90 16.89
CA ALA A 193 4.64 -1.70 15.98
C ALA A 193 4.02 -3.08 15.74
N THR A 194 3.83 -3.45 14.48
CA THR A 194 3.42 -4.81 14.10
C THR A 194 4.61 -5.65 13.65
N LEU A 195 4.98 -6.66 14.43
CA LEU A 195 6.03 -7.61 14.11
C LEU A 195 5.46 -8.87 13.46
N GLN A 196 5.99 -9.20 12.28
CA GLN A 196 5.67 -10.42 11.53
C GLN A 196 6.74 -11.48 11.73
N ILE A 197 6.34 -12.65 12.23
CA ILE A 197 7.23 -13.80 12.45
C ILE A 197 6.88 -14.91 11.45
N PRO A 198 7.84 -15.38 10.64
CA PRO A 198 7.64 -16.53 9.76
C PRO A 198 7.44 -17.80 10.57
N SER A 199 6.59 -18.69 10.07
CA SER A 199 6.28 -19.98 10.67
C SER A 199 6.32 -21.07 9.60
N ASP A 200 6.93 -22.19 9.97
CA ASP A 200 6.94 -23.41 9.19
C ASP A 200 5.61 -24.19 9.37
N MET A 201 5.53 -25.40 8.82
CA MET A 201 4.34 -26.25 8.98
C MET A 201 3.99 -26.60 10.44
N GLY A 202 4.91 -26.40 11.39
CA GLY A 202 4.71 -26.62 12.83
C GLY A 202 3.95 -25.49 13.53
N GLY A 203 3.66 -24.37 12.85
CA GLY A 203 2.90 -23.26 13.43
C GLY A 203 3.62 -22.63 14.63
N LEU A 204 2.85 -22.21 15.64
CA LEU A 204 3.37 -21.70 16.92
C LEU A 204 4.21 -22.71 17.71
N ALA A 205 4.04 -24.00 17.46
CA ALA A 205 4.74 -25.06 18.21
C ALA A 205 6.13 -25.35 17.64
N SER A 206 6.51 -24.72 16.53
CA SER A 206 7.85 -24.86 15.96
C SER A 206 8.91 -24.32 16.92
N GLY A 207 9.97 -25.10 17.12
CA GLY A 207 11.10 -24.70 17.96
C GLY A 207 11.74 -23.39 17.52
N ALA A 208 11.77 -23.10 16.21
CA ALA A 208 12.31 -21.86 15.66
C ALA A 208 11.45 -20.65 16.07
N VAL A 209 10.13 -20.77 15.94
CA VAL A 209 9.19 -19.72 16.36
C VAL A 209 9.30 -19.47 17.87
N LEU A 210 9.35 -20.53 18.69
CA LEU A 210 9.51 -20.41 20.15
C LEU A 210 10.84 -19.74 20.52
N GLN A 211 11.92 -20.06 19.81
CA GLN A 211 13.22 -19.42 20.02
C GLN A 211 13.17 -17.92 19.68
N HIS A 212 12.57 -17.54 18.55
CA HIS A 212 12.38 -16.15 18.16
C HIS A 212 11.57 -15.38 19.22
N LEU A 213 10.41 -15.92 19.62
CA LEU A 213 9.54 -15.30 20.62
C LEU A 213 10.25 -15.11 21.97
N SER A 214 11.07 -16.09 22.38
CA SER A 214 11.84 -16.00 23.63
C SER A 214 12.95 -14.94 23.55
N ALA A 215 13.61 -14.81 22.40
CA ALA A 215 14.64 -13.79 22.17
C ALA A 215 14.03 -12.38 22.19
N ILE A 216 12.91 -12.17 21.47
CA ILE A 216 12.19 -10.90 21.43
C ILE A 216 11.71 -10.49 22.82
N ARG A 217 11.10 -11.42 23.57
CA ARG A 217 10.67 -11.15 24.94
C ARG A 217 11.81 -10.64 25.80
N ARG A 218 12.94 -11.35 25.79
CA ARG A 218 14.12 -10.99 26.58
C ARG A 218 14.62 -9.58 26.21
N GLU A 219 14.68 -9.27 24.93
CA GLU A 219 15.15 -7.96 24.48
C GLU A 219 14.16 -6.85 24.84
N TYR A 220 12.86 -7.07 24.64
CA TYR A 220 11.82 -6.15 25.07
C TYR A 220 11.88 -5.87 26.58
N GLU A 221 12.10 -6.90 27.41
CA GLU A 221 12.18 -6.75 28.87
C GLU A 221 13.48 -6.11 29.37
N THR A 222 14.56 -6.18 28.58
CA THR A 222 15.89 -5.67 28.99
C THR A 222 16.19 -4.28 28.45
N GLN A 223 15.63 -3.90 27.29
CA GLN A 223 15.83 -2.57 26.72
C GLN A 223 14.79 -1.58 27.23
N THR A 224 15.27 -0.60 28.00
CA THR A 224 14.40 0.36 28.69
C THR A 224 13.57 1.21 27.73
N MET A 225 14.17 1.73 26.64
CA MET A 225 13.44 2.59 25.70
C MET A 225 12.38 1.80 24.92
N LEU A 226 12.72 0.57 24.51
CA LEU A 226 11.79 -0.34 23.85
C LEU A 226 10.57 -0.65 24.74
N ALA A 227 10.80 -1.11 25.98
CA ALA A 227 9.73 -1.40 26.95
C ALA A 227 8.88 -0.18 27.33
N ARG A 228 9.49 1.01 27.30
CA ARG A 228 8.84 2.24 27.69
C ARG A 228 7.90 2.77 26.61
N HIS A 229 8.29 2.66 25.35
CA HIS A 229 7.68 3.41 24.26
C HIS A 229 6.94 2.58 23.22
N VAL A 230 7.18 1.27 23.14
CA VAL A 230 6.63 0.42 22.07
C VAL A 230 5.50 -0.48 22.54
N ASP A 231 4.32 -0.32 21.94
CA ASP A 231 3.26 -1.32 21.92
C ASP A 231 3.54 -2.31 20.77
N LEU A 232 3.78 -3.58 21.11
CA LEU A 232 4.15 -4.60 20.13
C LEU A 232 2.97 -5.53 19.81
N HIS A 233 2.59 -5.56 18.55
CA HIS A 233 1.56 -6.45 18.01
C HIS A 233 2.22 -7.57 17.22
N LEU A 234 1.89 -8.81 17.54
CA LEU A 234 2.50 -9.98 16.93
C LEU A 234 1.56 -10.62 15.90
N ILE A 235 2.11 -10.94 14.73
CA ILE A 235 1.48 -11.79 13.71
C ILE A 235 2.44 -12.93 13.38
N VAL A 236 1.97 -14.18 13.46
CA VAL A 236 2.76 -15.34 13.05
C VAL A 236 2.21 -15.84 11.72
N ARG A 237 3.02 -15.79 10.67
CA ARG A 237 2.56 -16.10 9.30
C ARG A 237 3.23 -17.35 8.74
N PRO A 238 2.50 -18.21 8.03
CA PRO A 238 3.12 -19.27 7.25
C PRO A 238 4.09 -18.69 6.22
N SER A 239 5.32 -19.18 6.15
CA SER A 239 6.34 -18.69 5.21
C SER A 239 6.76 -19.71 4.14
N ASN A 240 6.10 -20.87 4.05
CA ASN A 240 6.46 -21.96 3.13
C ASN A 240 7.95 -22.37 3.18
N GLY A 241 8.62 -22.15 4.33
CA GLY A 241 10.04 -22.42 4.52
C GLY A 241 10.97 -21.23 4.24
N ASP A 242 10.44 -20.08 3.83
CA ASP A 242 11.20 -18.85 3.69
C ASP A 242 11.49 -18.22 5.07
N PRO A 243 12.72 -17.76 5.36
CA PRO A 243 13.01 -16.98 6.57
C PRO A 243 12.34 -15.60 6.58
N VAL A 244 11.82 -15.11 5.46
CA VAL A 244 11.19 -13.78 5.32
C VAL A 244 9.70 -13.92 5.02
N VAL A 245 8.89 -13.02 5.57
CA VAL A 245 7.47 -12.95 5.28
C VAL A 245 7.26 -12.10 4.02
N HIS A 246 6.86 -12.74 2.93
CA HIS A 246 6.55 -12.07 1.66
C HIS A 246 5.09 -11.62 1.63
N GLY A 247 4.79 -10.46 2.23
CA GLY A 247 3.49 -9.81 2.12
C GLY A 247 2.74 -9.63 3.44
N GLY A 248 1.46 -9.25 3.35
CA GLY A 248 0.66 -8.96 4.55
C GLY A 248 1.19 -7.72 5.28
N PHE A 249 1.71 -6.76 4.52
CA PHE A 249 2.19 -5.52 5.10
C PHE A 249 1.04 -4.53 5.31
N GLN A 250 -0.04 -4.61 4.52
CA GLN A 250 -1.19 -3.71 4.61
C GLN A 250 -2.09 -3.96 5.81
N ASP A 251 -2.45 -5.21 6.08
CA ASP A 251 -3.16 -5.59 7.30
C ASP A 251 -2.27 -5.30 8.53
N SER A 252 -0.96 -5.50 8.45
CA SER A 252 -0.02 -5.12 9.50
C SER A 252 0.02 -3.61 9.77
N ARG A 253 -0.06 -2.76 8.72
CA ARG A 253 -0.16 -1.29 8.85
C ARG A 253 -1.48 -0.87 9.49
N ASN A 254 -2.58 -1.46 9.03
CA ASN A 254 -3.90 -1.25 9.62
C ASN A 254 -3.92 -1.66 11.10
N LEU A 255 -3.27 -2.77 11.46
CA LEU A 255 -3.17 -3.24 12.84
C LEU A 255 -2.38 -2.27 13.72
N ALA A 256 -1.21 -1.83 13.27
CA ALA A 256 -0.40 -0.86 13.99
C ALA A 256 -1.19 0.44 14.19
N ARG A 257 -1.80 0.96 13.12
CA ARG A 257 -2.64 2.16 13.19
C ARG A 257 -3.82 1.98 14.17
N LEU A 258 -4.56 0.88 14.05
CA LEU A 258 -5.77 0.60 14.85
C LEU A 258 -5.46 0.57 16.35
N PHE A 259 -4.31 0.02 16.73
CA PHE A 259 -3.92 -0.14 18.13
C PHE A 259 -2.97 0.95 18.63
N SER A 260 -2.70 1.99 17.83
CA SER A 260 -2.05 3.19 18.33
C SER A 260 -2.87 3.83 19.45
N ARG A 261 -2.22 4.10 20.59
CA ARG A 261 -2.84 4.76 21.75
C ARG A 261 -2.96 6.28 21.61
N THR A 262 -2.45 6.84 20.51
CA THR A 262 -2.57 8.26 20.15
C THR A 262 -3.59 8.46 19.03
N ASP A 263 -4.17 9.66 18.99
CA ASP A 263 -5.15 10.06 17.98
C ASP A 263 -4.49 10.60 16.71
N VAL A 264 -3.22 11.03 16.80
CA VAL A 264 -2.40 11.42 15.66
C VAL A 264 -1.26 10.41 15.49
N VAL A 265 -1.09 9.92 14.26
CA VAL A 265 -0.11 8.88 13.93
C VAL A 265 0.72 9.25 12.71
N ALA A 266 2.03 9.07 12.80
CA ALA A 266 2.96 9.10 11.69
C ALA A 266 3.16 7.67 11.15
N HIS A 267 2.90 7.45 9.86
CA HIS A 267 3.11 6.17 9.18
C HIS A 267 4.54 6.10 8.67
N VAL A 268 5.42 5.47 9.45
CA VAL A 268 6.86 5.54 9.25
C VAL A 268 7.45 4.14 9.13
N PRO A 269 8.18 3.81 8.05
CA PRO A 269 8.94 2.57 7.97
C PRO A 269 9.99 2.52 9.08
N VAL A 270 10.14 1.36 9.73
CA VAL A 270 11.05 1.20 10.89
C VAL A 270 12.51 1.53 10.57
N THR A 271 12.89 1.43 9.30
CA THR A 271 14.26 1.54 8.82
C THR A 271 14.70 2.96 8.47
N VAL A 272 13.85 3.98 8.64
CA VAL A 272 14.24 5.36 8.30
C VAL A 272 15.06 6.01 9.41
N LEU A 273 15.95 6.91 9.03
CA LEU A 273 16.65 7.79 9.97
C LEU A 273 15.81 9.02 10.26
N TRP A 274 15.56 9.22 11.54
CA TRP A 274 14.78 10.33 12.05
C TRP A 274 15.67 11.56 12.27
N VAL A 275 15.31 12.69 11.65
CA VAL A 275 16.18 13.88 11.64
C VAL A 275 15.47 15.15 12.12
N SER A 276 14.14 15.25 11.97
CA SER A 276 13.37 16.47 12.29
C SER A 276 12.39 16.28 13.46
N ASP A 277 11.94 17.38 14.06
CA ASP A 277 10.97 17.37 15.16
C ASP A 277 9.52 17.36 14.63
N LEU A 278 9.05 16.18 14.21
CA LEU A 278 7.68 16.03 13.72
C LEU A 278 6.62 16.28 14.81
N VAL A 279 6.98 16.20 16.10
CA VAL A 279 6.02 16.47 17.19
C VAL A 279 5.60 17.93 17.14
N THR A 280 6.55 18.83 16.98
CA THR A 280 6.27 20.26 16.84
C THR A 280 5.48 20.54 15.55
N ALA A 281 5.82 19.89 14.44
CA ALA A 281 5.09 20.05 13.18
C ALA A 281 3.62 19.59 13.30
N ALA A 282 3.38 18.40 13.85
CA ALA A 282 2.03 17.86 14.04
C ALA A 282 1.18 18.73 14.97
N LYS A 283 1.78 19.30 16.03
CA LYS A 283 1.10 20.26 16.90
C LYS A 283 0.77 21.57 16.18
N THR A 284 1.73 22.10 15.41
CA THR A 284 1.57 23.36 14.68
C THR A 284 0.45 23.29 13.65
N TYR A 285 0.31 22.14 12.98
CA TYR A 285 -0.70 21.93 11.94
C TYR A 285 -1.82 20.99 12.37
N HIS A 286 -2.09 20.91 13.67
CA HIS A 286 -3.09 20.01 14.25
C HIS A 286 -4.50 20.24 13.67
N ASP A 287 -4.89 21.50 13.46
CA ASP A 287 -6.20 21.84 12.90
C ASP A 287 -6.40 21.24 11.50
N ARG A 288 -5.34 21.15 10.68
CA ARG A 288 -5.41 20.49 9.37
C ARG A 288 -5.71 19.00 9.51
N LEU A 289 -5.07 18.35 10.48
CA LEU A 289 -5.31 16.93 10.75
C LEU A 289 -6.77 16.71 11.19
N LEU A 290 -7.32 17.60 12.04
CA LEU A 290 -8.72 17.53 12.46
C LEU A 290 -9.73 17.77 11.32
N ASP A 291 -9.36 18.59 10.32
CA ASP A 291 -10.18 18.80 9.12
C ASP A 291 -10.20 17.55 8.20
N GLY A 292 -9.36 16.56 8.50
CA GLY A 292 -9.18 15.34 7.73
C GLY A 292 -8.12 15.47 6.63
N ASP A 293 -7.23 16.46 6.72
CA ASP A 293 -6.06 16.56 5.86
C ASP A 293 -4.88 15.74 6.42
N VAL A 294 -3.86 15.56 5.57
CA VAL A 294 -2.68 14.76 5.86
C VAL A 294 -1.43 15.62 5.73
N LEU A 295 -0.50 15.47 6.66
CA LEU A 295 0.82 16.10 6.57
C LEU A 295 1.81 15.13 5.95
N ILE A 296 2.43 15.52 4.85
CA ILE A 296 3.44 14.74 4.15
C ILE A 296 4.82 15.12 4.69
N VAL A 297 5.62 14.11 5.04
CA VAL A 297 6.99 14.25 5.49
C VAL A 297 7.93 13.91 4.32
N PRO A 298 8.61 14.90 3.73
CA PRO A 298 9.64 14.68 2.72
C PRO A 298 10.65 13.62 3.15
N THR A 299 10.94 12.69 2.25
CA THR A 299 11.97 11.68 2.45
C THR A 299 13.14 11.96 1.53
N PHE A 300 14.36 11.93 2.06
CA PHE A 300 15.58 12.06 1.29
C PHE A 300 16.33 10.73 1.22
N GLY A 301 16.95 10.44 0.09
CA GLY A 301 17.69 9.21 -0.13
C GLY A 301 18.95 9.43 -0.96
N PHE A 302 19.93 8.55 -0.79
CA PHE A 302 21.17 8.62 -1.54
C PHE A 302 21.00 8.04 -2.96
N PRO A 303 21.64 8.64 -3.98
CA PRO A 303 21.71 8.05 -5.33
C PRO A 303 22.36 6.66 -5.35
N ASN A 304 23.24 6.38 -4.39
CA ASN A 304 23.94 5.12 -4.23
C ASN A 304 24.06 4.84 -2.73
N SER A 305 23.61 3.68 -2.26
CA SER A 305 23.65 3.31 -0.84
C SER A 305 25.07 3.26 -0.25
N LYS A 306 26.09 3.08 -1.09
CA LYS A 306 27.51 3.21 -0.68
C LYS A 306 27.87 4.63 -0.24
N ASN A 307 27.11 5.65 -0.67
CA ASN A 307 27.32 7.03 -0.26
C ASN A 307 26.70 7.33 1.12
N ALA A 308 25.90 6.41 1.67
CA ALA A 308 25.36 6.49 3.03
C ALA A 308 26.34 5.98 4.10
N ILE A 309 27.64 6.06 3.83
CA ILE A 309 28.72 5.78 4.79
C ILE A 309 29.20 7.13 5.31
N THR A 310 28.37 7.77 6.13
CA THR A 310 28.68 9.02 6.80
C THR A 310 28.11 8.97 8.21
N ASP A 311 28.88 9.48 9.17
CA ASP A 311 28.47 9.59 10.57
C ASP A 311 27.79 10.95 10.86
N GLU A 312 27.83 11.86 9.89
CA GLU A 312 27.22 13.19 9.97
C GLU A 312 25.96 13.21 9.12
N TRP A 313 24.88 13.79 9.64
CA TRP A 313 23.61 13.90 8.95
C TRP A 313 23.17 15.37 8.93
N PRO A 314 22.61 15.88 7.82
CA PRO A 314 22.11 17.25 7.76
C PRO A 314 20.95 17.37 8.74
N THR A 315 21.10 18.19 9.79
CA THR A 315 20.09 18.35 10.85
C THR A 315 19.18 19.55 10.61
N THR A 316 19.56 20.43 9.69
CA THR A 316 18.76 21.57 9.28
C THR A 316 18.37 21.50 7.81
N LYS A 317 17.23 22.13 7.46
CA LYS A 317 16.80 22.27 6.06
C LYS A 317 17.90 22.87 5.18
N THR A 318 18.61 23.88 5.67
CA THR A 318 19.68 24.54 4.91
C THR A 318 20.79 23.54 4.55
N GLU A 319 21.26 22.76 5.52
CA GLU A 319 22.25 21.71 5.29
C GLU A 319 21.73 20.63 4.32
N MET A 320 20.45 20.25 4.45
CA MET A 320 19.83 19.28 3.54
C MET A 320 19.76 19.80 2.10
N VAL A 321 19.41 21.07 1.91
CA VAL A 321 19.41 21.73 0.60
C VAL A 321 20.82 21.79 0.02
N GLU A 322 21.83 22.11 0.83
CA GLU A 322 23.23 22.07 0.40
C GLU A 322 23.63 20.67 -0.09
N TRP A 323 23.34 19.63 0.69
CA TRP A 323 23.64 18.25 0.31
C TRP A 323 22.90 17.81 -0.96
N ALA A 324 21.66 18.26 -1.14
CA ALA A 324 20.86 17.95 -2.31
C ALA A 324 21.34 18.70 -3.56
N ASP A 325 21.73 19.98 -3.42
CA ASP A 325 22.28 20.80 -4.49
C ASP A 325 23.67 20.27 -4.93
N GLU A 326 24.47 19.74 -3.99
CA GLU A 326 25.71 19.00 -4.25
C GLU A 326 25.49 17.60 -4.87
N LYS A 327 24.23 17.17 -5.01
CA LYS A 327 23.83 15.84 -5.53
C LYS A 327 24.36 14.67 -4.70
N ARG A 328 24.65 14.90 -3.42
CA ARG A 328 25.05 13.85 -2.46
C ARG A 328 23.84 13.01 -2.05
N ILE A 329 22.72 13.70 -1.85
CA ILE A 329 21.41 13.15 -1.52
C ILE A 329 20.36 13.75 -2.46
N GLY A 330 19.16 13.20 -2.51
CA GLY A 330 18.06 13.82 -3.24
C GLY A 330 16.72 13.45 -2.63
N LEU A 331 15.69 14.22 -2.97
CA LEU A 331 14.34 13.92 -2.51
C LEU A 331 13.88 12.61 -3.14
N LEU A 332 13.46 11.67 -2.31
CA LEU A 332 13.09 10.31 -2.70
C LEU A 332 11.57 10.13 -2.66
N ASP A 333 10.99 10.09 -3.85
CA ASP A 333 9.66 9.52 -4.07
C ASP A 333 9.86 8.21 -4.86
N TYR A 334 9.48 7.05 -4.31
CA TYR A 334 9.97 5.73 -4.74
C TYR A 334 9.81 5.37 -6.23
N HIS A 335 8.79 5.90 -6.90
CA HIS A 335 8.52 5.60 -8.31
C HIS A 335 9.16 6.59 -9.28
N TRP A 336 9.89 7.57 -8.75
CA TRP A 336 10.52 8.63 -9.52
C TRP A 336 12.03 8.61 -9.37
N LYS A 337 12.69 9.26 -10.33
CA LYS A 337 14.09 9.63 -10.15
C LYS A 337 14.18 10.60 -8.98
N LEU A 338 15.31 10.59 -8.28
CA LEU A 338 15.58 11.54 -7.20
C LEU A 338 15.26 12.98 -7.63
N SER A 339 14.55 13.69 -6.76
CA SER A 339 14.08 15.06 -6.93
C SER A 339 13.14 15.29 -8.13
N LYS A 340 12.41 14.27 -8.59
CA LYS A 340 11.45 14.37 -9.71
C LYS A 340 10.05 13.84 -9.43
N GLY A 341 9.70 13.57 -8.18
CA GLY A 341 8.37 13.06 -7.82
C GLY A 341 7.39 14.13 -7.31
N PRO A 342 6.19 13.70 -6.89
CA PRO A 342 5.08 14.56 -6.51
C PRO A 342 5.39 15.55 -5.40
N THR A 343 6.33 15.25 -4.49
CA THR A 343 6.70 16.17 -3.41
C THR A 343 7.31 17.47 -3.96
N SER A 344 7.93 17.43 -5.15
CA SER A 344 8.62 18.55 -5.81
C SER A 344 9.74 19.18 -4.98
N TYR A 345 10.98 18.77 -5.24
CA TYR A 345 12.16 19.34 -4.57
C TYR A 345 12.29 20.85 -4.79
N ASP A 346 12.01 21.34 -6.00
CA ASP A 346 12.16 22.75 -6.35
C ASP A 346 11.24 23.64 -5.49
N ILE A 347 10.01 23.18 -5.23
CA ILE A 347 9.07 23.88 -4.33
C ILE A 347 9.51 23.70 -2.87
N TRP A 348 9.83 22.47 -2.45
CA TRP A 348 10.23 22.19 -1.08
C TRP A 348 11.41 23.06 -0.63
N ARG A 349 12.42 23.18 -1.49
CA ARG A 349 13.65 23.96 -1.25
C ARG A 349 13.36 25.40 -0.85
N GLU A 350 12.37 26.02 -1.48
CA GLU A 350 12.04 27.45 -1.30
C GLU A 350 10.89 27.67 -0.32
N ALA A 351 10.09 26.64 -0.02
CA ALA A 351 8.91 26.75 0.82
C ALA A 351 9.27 27.11 2.28
N THR A 352 8.61 28.13 2.83
CA THR A 352 8.66 28.46 4.27
C THR A 352 7.43 27.99 5.03
N GLU A 353 6.36 27.70 4.30
CA GLU A 353 5.05 27.28 4.81
C GLU A 353 4.63 25.96 4.13
N PRO A 354 3.75 25.14 4.75
CA PRO A 354 3.25 23.94 4.11
C PRO A 354 2.52 24.24 2.81
N TYR A 355 2.73 23.37 1.82
CA TYR A 355 2.12 23.51 0.50
C TYR A 355 1.44 22.21 0.08
N LEU A 356 0.41 22.33 -0.76
CA LEU A 356 -0.26 21.16 -1.33
C LEU A 356 0.65 20.43 -2.30
N VAL A 357 0.60 19.10 -2.31
CA VAL A 357 1.23 18.29 -3.36
C VAL A 357 0.76 18.81 -4.73
N PRO A 358 1.67 19.38 -5.56
CA PRO A 358 1.29 20.12 -6.77
C PRO A 358 0.71 19.22 -7.86
N GLU A 359 1.31 18.05 -8.06
CA GLU A 359 0.91 17.09 -9.09
C GLU A 359 0.82 15.70 -8.45
N TYR A 360 -0.34 15.42 -7.86
CA TYR A 360 -0.60 14.10 -7.28
C TYR A 360 -0.56 13.01 -8.36
N ASP A 361 0.15 11.92 -8.04
CA ASP A 361 0.16 10.68 -8.79
C ASP A 361 -0.22 9.52 -7.87
N TYR A 362 -0.95 8.55 -8.40
CA TYR A 362 -1.47 7.42 -7.66
C TYR A 362 -0.40 6.40 -7.25
N HIS A 363 0.85 6.51 -7.73
CA HIS A 363 1.99 5.76 -7.21
C HIS A 363 2.69 6.45 -6.04
N TYR A 364 2.18 7.59 -5.57
CA TYR A 364 2.86 8.37 -4.53
C TYR A 364 2.86 7.62 -3.19
N THR A 365 4.06 7.42 -2.63
CA THR A 365 4.32 6.62 -1.41
C THR A 365 5.16 7.39 -0.38
N PRO A 366 4.70 8.56 0.07
CA PRO A 366 5.39 9.33 1.09
C PRO A 366 5.21 8.71 2.49
N ILE A 367 6.03 9.20 3.42
CA ILE A 367 5.70 9.15 4.84
C ILE A 367 4.70 10.25 5.14
N TYR A 368 3.70 9.94 5.96
CA TYR A 368 2.64 10.89 6.26
C TYR A 368 2.13 10.79 7.70
N ILE A 369 1.60 11.90 8.19
CA ILE A 369 0.95 12.06 9.48
C ILE A 369 -0.54 12.25 9.24
N SER A 370 -1.35 11.46 9.93
CA SER A 370 -2.80 11.48 9.82
C SER A 370 -3.44 11.33 11.19
N THR A 371 -4.74 11.60 11.30
CA THR A 371 -5.49 11.10 12.45
C THR A 371 -5.59 9.57 12.39
N ARG A 372 -5.79 8.93 13.54
CA ARG A 372 -5.92 7.49 13.66
C ARG A 372 -7.23 7.00 13.05
N ASP A 373 -8.32 7.73 13.20
CA ASP A 373 -9.67 7.18 12.97
C ASP A 373 -10.39 7.74 11.72
N ASP A 374 -10.04 8.92 11.22
CA ASP A 374 -10.86 9.62 10.20
C ASP A 374 -10.54 9.26 8.74
N HIS A 375 -9.58 8.36 8.55
CA HIS A 375 -9.09 7.97 7.23
C HIS A 375 -9.46 6.53 6.86
N PRO A 376 -9.67 6.23 5.58
CA PRO A 376 -9.84 4.86 5.12
C PRO A 376 -8.68 3.95 5.54
N TRP A 377 -8.97 2.68 5.76
CA TRP A 377 -7.95 1.67 6.02
C TRP A 377 -7.19 1.31 4.73
N CYS A 378 -5.94 0.88 4.87
CA CYS A 378 -5.15 0.32 3.77
C CYS A 378 -5.88 -0.88 3.15
N GLU A 379 -5.82 -1.01 1.83
CA GLU A 379 -6.43 -2.14 1.13
C GLU A 379 -5.60 -3.42 1.31
N GLU A 380 -6.12 -4.34 2.11
CA GLU A 380 -5.46 -5.58 2.52
C GLU A 380 -5.29 -6.61 1.41
N ARG A 381 -5.98 -6.41 0.27
CA ARG A 381 -5.77 -7.24 -0.93
C ARG A 381 -4.35 -7.12 -1.50
N PHE A 382 -3.62 -6.06 -1.15
CA PHE A 382 -2.22 -5.90 -1.57
C PHE A 382 -1.28 -6.51 -0.53
N ALA A 383 -0.24 -7.18 -1.02
CA ALA A 383 0.81 -7.72 -0.17
C ALA A 383 1.67 -6.58 0.39
N ASP A 384 2.11 -5.64 -0.47
CA ASP A 384 2.78 -4.40 -0.09
C ASP A 384 2.57 -3.32 -1.17
N GLU A 385 1.60 -2.42 -0.98
CA GLU A 385 1.35 -1.32 -1.91
C GLU A 385 0.94 -0.04 -1.16
N PRO A 386 1.86 0.64 -0.43
CA PRO A 386 1.52 1.79 0.41
C PRO A 386 0.77 2.91 -0.34
N SER A 387 0.98 3.01 -1.65
CA SER A 387 0.31 4.00 -2.51
C SER A 387 -1.20 3.82 -2.52
N ALA A 388 -1.70 2.58 -2.41
CA ALA A 388 -3.12 2.27 -2.33
C ALA A 388 -3.79 2.89 -1.09
N CYS A 389 -3.08 2.89 0.04
CA CYS A 389 -3.57 3.51 1.27
C CYS A 389 -3.76 5.02 1.06
N LEU A 390 -2.71 5.69 0.61
CA LEU A 390 -2.75 7.13 0.39
C LEU A 390 -3.75 7.52 -0.70
N TYR A 391 -3.89 6.70 -1.74
CA TYR A 391 -4.87 6.91 -2.81
C TYR A 391 -6.30 6.92 -2.26
N SER A 392 -6.66 5.97 -1.40
CA SER A 392 -7.97 5.98 -0.74
C SER A 392 -8.17 7.21 0.14
N ILE A 393 -7.14 7.63 0.88
CA ILE A 393 -7.18 8.82 1.71
C ILE A 393 -7.42 10.08 0.86
N TYR A 394 -6.68 10.22 -0.24
CA TYR A 394 -6.84 11.33 -1.19
C TYR A 394 -8.23 11.37 -1.81
N LEU A 395 -8.75 10.22 -2.25
CA LEU A 395 -10.11 10.11 -2.79
C LEU A 395 -11.21 10.38 -1.75
N ASN A 396 -10.95 10.13 -0.47
CA ASN A 396 -11.84 10.50 0.63
C ASN A 396 -11.86 12.02 0.93
N GLY A 397 -11.12 12.81 0.13
CA GLY A 397 -11.14 14.27 0.18
C GLY A 397 -10.05 14.91 1.04
N ALA A 398 -9.09 14.13 1.52
CA ALA A 398 -7.95 14.67 2.28
C ALA A 398 -7.01 15.45 1.38
N ASN A 399 -6.62 16.66 1.79
CA ASN A 399 -5.51 17.36 1.16
C ASN A 399 -4.17 16.83 1.67
N LEU A 400 -3.16 16.84 0.80
CA LEU A 400 -1.81 16.37 1.11
C LEU A 400 -0.89 17.58 1.25
N TRP A 401 -0.58 17.96 2.50
CA TRP A 401 0.25 19.13 2.82
C TRP A 401 1.69 18.73 3.09
N VAL A 402 2.63 19.13 2.25
CA VAL A 402 4.06 18.87 2.44
C VAL A 402 4.61 19.80 3.51
N LEU A 403 5.27 19.22 4.52
CA LEU A 403 5.95 19.98 5.56
C LEU A 403 7.20 20.68 4.99
N PRO A 404 7.37 21.98 5.23
CA PRO A 404 8.43 22.76 4.60
C PRO A 404 9.79 22.55 5.27
N ASN A 405 9.83 22.29 6.57
CA ASN A 405 11.06 22.27 7.37
C ASN A 405 11.43 20.87 7.88
N ASP A 406 10.47 19.96 7.88
CA ASP A 406 10.63 18.62 8.39
C ASP A 406 10.94 17.64 7.27
N TYR A 407 11.78 16.66 7.58
CA TYR A 407 12.17 15.60 6.66
C TYR A 407 12.75 14.40 7.41
N VAL A 408 12.79 13.27 6.71
CA VAL A 408 13.50 12.07 7.16
C VAL A 408 14.46 11.59 6.08
N VAL A 409 15.38 10.70 6.47
CA VAL A 409 16.40 10.17 5.56
C VAL A 409 16.32 8.65 5.45
N ARG A 410 16.50 8.13 4.24
CA ARG A 410 16.74 6.72 3.98
C ARG A 410 18.16 6.53 3.50
N THR A 411 18.85 5.58 4.11
CA THR A 411 20.25 5.28 3.82
C THR A 411 20.41 4.47 2.54
N GLY A 412 19.35 3.79 2.10
CA GLY A 412 19.40 2.84 0.97
C GLY A 412 20.10 1.53 1.33
N LYS A 413 20.45 1.31 2.60
CA LYS A 413 20.89 0.00 3.12
C LYS A 413 19.72 -0.90 3.49
N GLU A 414 18.51 -0.33 3.51
CA GLU A 414 17.30 -1.05 3.81
C GLU A 414 16.99 -2.07 2.70
N PRO A 415 16.41 -3.23 3.01
CA PRO A 415 16.11 -4.24 2.00
C PRO A 415 15.16 -3.68 0.92
N GLU A 416 15.53 -3.84 -0.35
CA GLU A 416 14.63 -3.53 -1.47
C GLU A 416 13.52 -4.58 -1.55
N LYS A 417 12.27 -4.12 -1.74
CA LYS A 417 11.05 -4.87 -2.06
C LYS A 417 11.08 -6.36 -1.70
N MET A 418 10.41 -6.71 -0.60
CA MET A 418 10.25 -8.10 -0.15
C MET A 418 9.30 -8.95 -1.02
N LEU A 419 8.93 -8.51 -2.23
CA LEU A 419 8.00 -9.21 -3.11
C LEU A 419 8.74 -9.97 -4.19
N THR A 420 8.31 -11.19 -4.48
CA THR A 420 8.78 -11.94 -5.64
C THR A 420 8.35 -11.23 -6.95
N ALA A 421 9.03 -11.54 -8.05
CA ALA A 421 8.70 -10.95 -9.36
C ALA A 421 7.25 -11.27 -9.80
N GLU A 422 6.75 -12.47 -9.48
CA GLU A 422 5.38 -12.89 -9.77
C GLU A 422 4.36 -12.11 -8.95
N GLU A 423 4.57 -11.99 -7.63
CA GLU A 423 3.72 -11.19 -6.76
C GLU A 423 3.71 -9.71 -7.16
N GLY A 424 4.85 -9.18 -7.59
CA GLY A 424 4.96 -7.82 -8.12
C GLY A 424 4.10 -7.62 -9.37
N GLN A 425 4.14 -8.55 -10.33
CA GLN A 425 3.31 -8.48 -11.54
C GLN A 425 1.80 -8.56 -11.20
N LEU A 426 1.43 -9.46 -10.29
CA LEU A 426 0.05 -9.60 -9.85
C LEU A 426 -0.46 -8.31 -9.19
N GLN A 427 0.33 -7.71 -8.30
CA GLN A 427 -0.06 -6.47 -7.63
C GLN A 427 -0.21 -5.29 -8.59
N VAL A 428 0.69 -5.14 -9.57
CA VAL A 428 0.55 -4.11 -10.62
C VAL A 428 -0.76 -4.30 -11.40
N ALA A 429 -1.10 -5.54 -11.76
CA ALA A 429 -2.34 -5.84 -12.47
C ALA A 429 -3.59 -5.55 -11.61
N MET A 430 -3.56 -5.91 -10.33
CA MET A 430 -4.63 -5.61 -9.37
C MET A 430 -4.79 -4.11 -9.16
N TYR A 431 -3.68 -3.37 -9.07
CA TYR A 431 -3.69 -1.94 -8.78
C TYR A 431 -4.42 -1.12 -9.85
N LYS A 432 -4.28 -1.51 -11.13
CA LYS A 432 -5.03 -0.88 -12.23
C LYS A 432 -6.54 -0.94 -12.01
N ASN A 433 -7.08 -2.10 -11.63
CA ASN A 433 -8.52 -2.27 -11.41
C ASN A 433 -8.98 -1.60 -10.11
N TYR A 434 -8.16 -1.70 -9.08
CA TYR A 434 -8.41 -1.07 -7.78
C TYR A 434 -8.66 0.43 -7.91
N ARG A 435 -7.88 1.15 -8.73
CA ARG A 435 -8.09 2.59 -8.93
C ARG A 435 -9.48 2.95 -9.43
N ILE A 436 -9.96 2.19 -10.43
CA ILE A 436 -11.28 2.39 -11.01
C ILE A 436 -12.35 2.07 -9.98
N GLU A 437 -12.17 0.98 -9.24
CA GLU A 437 -13.07 0.57 -8.15
C GLU A 437 -13.19 1.65 -7.08
N GLN A 438 -12.07 2.15 -6.55
CA GLN A 438 -12.07 3.17 -5.50
C GLN A 438 -12.62 4.50 -5.99
N CYS A 439 -12.27 4.93 -7.19
CA CYS A 439 -12.86 6.12 -7.80
C CYS A 439 -14.40 6.04 -7.79
N VAL A 440 -14.97 4.95 -8.32
CA VAL A 440 -16.44 4.80 -8.41
C VAL A 440 -17.06 4.70 -7.02
N PHE A 441 -16.39 4.01 -6.10
CA PHE A 441 -16.82 3.87 -4.72
C PHE A 441 -16.94 5.24 -4.02
N TYR A 442 -15.86 6.04 -3.98
CA TYR A 442 -15.89 7.34 -3.34
C TYR A 442 -16.81 8.32 -4.07
N ALA A 443 -16.80 8.34 -5.41
CA ALA A 443 -17.70 9.22 -6.16
C ALA A 443 -19.16 8.99 -5.78
N ARG A 444 -19.57 7.72 -5.66
CA ARG A 444 -20.90 7.34 -5.19
C ARG A 444 -21.14 7.73 -3.73
N GLN A 445 -20.17 7.58 -2.84
CA GLN A 445 -20.32 7.99 -1.44
C GLN A 445 -20.54 9.50 -1.32
N PHE A 446 -19.74 10.30 -2.00
CA PHE A 446 -19.88 11.76 -2.03
C PHE A 446 -21.22 12.19 -2.65
N ASP A 447 -21.68 11.52 -3.72
CA ASP A 447 -22.97 11.77 -4.35
C ASP A 447 -24.15 11.45 -3.40
N GLN A 448 -24.11 10.28 -2.75
CA GLN A 448 -25.12 9.87 -1.77
C GLN A 448 -25.18 10.78 -0.54
N ALA A 449 -24.04 11.36 -0.15
CA ALA A 449 -23.97 12.34 0.93
C ALA A 449 -24.32 13.77 0.48
N GLY A 450 -24.59 14.00 -0.82
CA GLY A 450 -24.94 15.32 -1.35
C GLY A 450 -23.78 16.32 -1.37
N ILE A 451 -22.54 15.85 -1.28
CA ILE A 451 -21.32 16.69 -1.21
C ILE A 451 -20.40 16.50 -2.42
N PHE A 452 -20.85 15.80 -3.47
CA PHE A 452 -20.04 15.56 -4.67
C PHE A 452 -19.64 16.83 -5.42
N GLU A 453 -20.42 17.90 -5.33
CA GLU A 453 -20.12 19.19 -5.99
C GLU A 453 -19.28 20.14 -5.12
N THR A 454 -18.81 19.68 -3.96
CA THR A 454 -18.00 20.50 -3.03
C THR A 454 -16.50 20.37 -3.30
N ASP A 455 -15.70 21.29 -2.76
CA ASP A 455 -14.24 21.24 -2.87
C ASP A 455 -13.65 19.95 -2.27
N ARG A 456 -14.29 19.36 -1.25
CA ARG A 456 -13.86 18.09 -0.63
C ARG A 456 -13.89 16.93 -1.62
N ALA A 457 -14.77 16.97 -2.63
CA ALA A 457 -14.89 15.94 -3.66
C ALA A 457 -13.95 16.16 -4.86
N LYS A 458 -13.20 17.27 -4.91
CA LYS A 458 -12.38 17.64 -6.07
C LYS A 458 -11.35 16.56 -6.43
N HIS A 459 -10.74 15.93 -5.44
CA HIS A 459 -9.78 14.85 -5.64
C HIS A 459 -10.41 13.64 -6.35
N VAL A 460 -11.58 13.18 -5.88
CA VAL A 460 -12.29 12.07 -6.50
C VAL A 460 -12.78 12.42 -7.89
N GLN A 461 -13.32 13.62 -8.11
CA GLN A 461 -13.72 14.10 -9.44
C GLN A 461 -12.56 14.04 -10.44
N GLN A 462 -11.39 14.56 -10.07
CA GLN A 462 -10.19 14.61 -10.92
C GLN A 462 -9.67 13.20 -11.24
N GLU A 463 -9.47 12.36 -10.22
CA GLU A 463 -8.94 11.01 -10.40
C GLU A 463 -9.90 10.08 -11.15
N CYS A 464 -11.20 10.26 -10.95
CA CYS A 464 -12.22 9.56 -11.72
C CYS A 464 -12.23 9.95 -13.19
N ALA A 465 -12.11 11.24 -13.50
CA ALA A 465 -12.03 11.70 -14.87
C ALA A 465 -10.81 11.09 -15.60
N LYS A 466 -9.65 11.03 -14.94
CA LYS A 466 -8.44 10.37 -15.45
C LYS A 466 -8.67 8.87 -15.70
N SER A 467 -9.18 8.15 -14.70
CA SER A 467 -9.31 6.69 -14.72
C SER A 467 -10.38 6.22 -15.73
N LEU A 468 -11.56 6.84 -15.73
CA LEU A 468 -12.66 6.50 -16.65
C LEU A 468 -12.39 6.97 -18.08
N GLY A 469 -11.72 8.11 -18.24
CA GLY A 469 -11.27 8.61 -19.54
C GLY A 469 -10.28 7.65 -20.21
N SER A 470 -9.36 7.07 -19.44
CA SER A 470 -8.41 6.05 -19.92
C SER A 470 -9.12 4.80 -20.44
N LEU A 471 -10.12 4.28 -19.71
CA LEU A 471 -10.90 3.12 -20.13
C LEU A 471 -11.66 3.33 -21.45
N ARG A 472 -12.20 4.54 -21.67
CA ARG A 472 -12.86 4.87 -22.94
C ARG A 472 -11.87 4.81 -24.10
N LYS A 473 -10.65 5.33 -23.91
CA LYS A 473 -9.58 5.28 -24.94
C LYS A 473 -9.11 3.85 -25.21
N GLU A 474 -8.89 3.03 -24.18
CA GLU A 474 -8.49 1.61 -24.36
C GLU A 474 -9.54 0.80 -25.13
N LYS A 475 -10.84 1.01 -24.84
CA LYS A 475 -11.93 0.36 -25.60
C LYS A 475 -11.94 0.79 -27.07
N ILE A 476 -11.70 2.07 -27.36
CA ILE A 476 -11.61 2.58 -28.74
C ILE A 476 -10.43 1.92 -29.47
N ILE A 477 -9.25 1.87 -28.86
CA ILE A 477 -8.05 1.26 -29.47
C ILE A 477 -8.26 -0.24 -29.72
N SER A 478 -8.81 -0.97 -28.74
CA SER A 478 -9.12 -2.40 -28.86
C SER A 478 -10.17 -2.71 -29.94
N SER A 479 -11.15 -1.82 -30.12
CA SER A 479 -12.15 -1.95 -31.19
C SER A 479 -11.60 -1.63 -32.59
N THR A 480 -10.55 -0.80 -32.66
CA THR A 480 -9.93 -0.38 -33.92
C THR A 480 -8.88 -1.38 -34.40
N THR A 481 -8.23 -2.12 -33.49
CA THR A 481 -7.25 -3.19 -33.81
C THR A 481 -7.88 -4.55 -34.13
N LYS A 482 -9.20 -4.68 -33.98
CA LYS A 482 -9.97 -5.88 -34.37
C LYS A 482 -10.64 -5.76 -35.75
N LYS A 483 -10.37 -4.67 -36.48
CA LYS A 483 -10.69 -4.52 -37.91
C LYS A 483 -9.40 -4.65 -38.69
#